data_AF-A0A8S0FFD8-F1
#
_entry.id   AF-A0A8S0FFD8-F1
#
_cell.length_a   1.000
_cell.length_b   1.000
_cell.length_c   1.000
_cell.angle_alpha   90.00
_cell.angle_beta   90.00
_cell.angle_gamma   90.00
#
_symmetry.space_group_name_H-M   'P 1'
#
loop_
_entity.id
_entity.type
_entity.pdbx_description
1 polymer ?
#
loop_
_entity_poly.entity_id
_entity_poly.type
_entity_poly.pdbx_seq_one_letter_code
_entity_poly.pdbx_strand_id
1 'polypeptide(L)'
;MPLAPDCEITIEGRVLNFDAERIDACLDAGANRFSIGIQSFNSKIRKKMARTSDGPTAIAFMESLVKRDRAAVVCDLLFGLPGQDAQTWGEDLAIARDIGLDGVDLYALNVLPNTPLGKAVENGRTSGVLGRTLSAPCPLRQNVAIFTCKGVILWTMPVGAASVTATGAVPHANAISITC
;
A
#
# COMPACT_ATOMS: atom_id res chain seq x y z
N MET A 1 -32.71 2.38 -5.48
CA MET A 1 -32.19 3.73 -5.22
C MET A 1 -30.96 3.91 -6.10
N PRO A 2 -30.80 5.01 -6.85
CA PRO A 2 -29.60 5.22 -7.68
C PRO A 2 -28.36 5.49 -6.79
N LEU A 3 -27.17 5.20 -7.32
CA LEU A 3 -25.89 5.57 -6.69
C LEU A 3 -25.69 7.09 -6.76
N ALA A 4 -24.91 7.63 -5.82
CA ALA A 4 -24.49 9.03 -5.87
C ALA A 4 -23.63 9.28 -7.11
N PRO A 5 -23.74 10.45 -7.79
CA PRO A 5 -22.97 10.73 -9.01
C PRO A 5 -21.46 10.68 -8.84
N ASP A 6 -20.97 10.90 -7.63
CA ASP A 6 -19.57 10.94 -7.22
C ASP A 6 -19.17 9.71 -6.37
N CYS A 7 -19.95 8.63 -6.43
CA CYS A 7 -19.64 7.44 -5.64
C CYS A 7 -18.29 6.82 -6.04
N GLU A 8 -17.54 6.37 -5.03
CA GLU A 8 -16.33 5.59 -5.25
C GLU A 8 -16.72 4.15 -5.66
N ILE A 9 -16.11 3.66 -6.74
CA ILE A 9 -16.21 2.30 -7.22
C ILE A 9 -14.80 1.72 -7.19
N THR A 10 -14.50 0.98 -6.13
CA THR A 10 -13.20 0.36 -5.88
C THR A 10 -13.15 -1.07 -6.44
N ILE A 11 -12.07 -1.38 -7.18
CA ILE A 11 -11.70 -2.74 -7.55
C ILE A 11 -10.53 -3.20 -6.70
N GLU A 12 -10.76 -4.24 -5.90
CA GLU A 12 -9.71 -4.92 -5.14
C GLU A 12 -9.15 -6.10 -5.95
N GLY A 13 -7.83 -6.18 -6.02
CA GLY A 13 -7.19 -7.12 -6.92
C GLY A 13 -5.81 -7.59 -6.48
N ARG A 14 -5.25 -8.47 -7.31
CA ARG A 14 -3.87 -8.94 -7.23
C ARG A 14 -3.29 -8.98 -8.63
N VAL A 15 -1.97 -8.95 -8.74
CA VAL A 15 -1.26 -8.99 -10.03
C VAL A 15 -1.61 -10.23 -10.89
N LEU A 16 -1.90 -11.37 -10.24
CA LEU A 16 -2.21 -12.60 -10.96
C LEU A 16 -3.61 -12.54 -11.59
N ASN A 17 -3.68 -12.81 -12.89
CA ASN A 17 -4.91 -12.83 -13.69
C ASN A 17 -5.63 -11.48 -13.74
N PHE A 18 -4.90 -10.38 -13.62
CA PHE A 18 -5.44 -9.05 -13.84
C PHE A 18 -4.64 -8.40 -14.97
N ASP A 19 -5.10 -8.61 -16.19
CA ASP A 19 -4.43 -8.14 -17.41
C ASP A 19 -4.94 -6.74 -17.81
N ALA A 20 -4.32 -6.16 -18.84
CA ALA A 20 -4.68 -4.85 -19.35
C ALA A 20 -6.16 -4.77 -19.77
N GLU A 21 -6.66 -5.79 -20.49
CA GLU A 21 -8.04 -5.82 -20.96
C GLU A 21 -9.04 -5.77 -19.81
N ARG A 22 -8.78 -6.50 -18.71
CA ARG A 22 -9.63 -6.46 -17.52
C ARG A 22 -9.57 -5.12 -16.79
N ILE A 23 -8.38 -4.52 -16.69
CA ILE A 23 -8.22 -3.19 -16.09
C ILE A 23 -9.04 -2.17 -16.88
N ASP A 24 -8.89 -2.17 -18.21
CA ASP A 24 -9.57 -1.22 -19.08
C ASP A 24 -11.08 -1.45 -19.06
N ALA A 25 -11.55 -2.70 -19.03
CA ALA A 25 -12.96 -3.02 -18.85
C ALA A 25 -13.52 -2.55 -17.49
N CYS A 26 -12.76 -2.64 -16.40
CA CYS A 26 -13.18 -2.11 -15.10
C CYS A 26 -13.30 -0.58 -15.14
N LEU A 27 -12.33 0.10 -15.74
CA LEU A 27 -12.36 1.56 -15.92
C LEU A 27 -13.55 1.99 -16.77
N ASP A 28 -13.82 1.29 -17.87
CA ASP A 28 -14.94 1.57 -18.77
C ASP A 28 -16.30 1.29 -18.09
N ALA A 29 -16.34 0.36 -17.13
CA ALA A 29 -17.50 0.10 -16.28
C ALA A 29 -17.69 1.13 -15.14
N GLY A 30 -16.80 2.10 -15.00
CA GLY A 30 -16.91 3.20 -14.03
C GLY A 30 -16.09 3.02 -12.75
N ALA A 31 -15.19 2.03 -12.67
CA ALA A 31 -14.24 1.95 -11.56
C ALA A 31 -13.35 3.19 -11.52
N ASN A 32 -13.22 3.81 -10.35
CA ASN A 32 -12.45 5.04 -10.15
C ASN A 32 -11.40 4.92 -9.03
N ARG A 33 -11.27 3.74 -8.42
CA ARG A 33 -10.18 3.40 -7.49
C ARG A 33 -9.77 1.92 -7.63
N PHE A 34 -8.47 1.64 -7.55
CA PHE A 34 -7.91 0.29 -7.49
C PHE A 34 -7.12 0.09 -6.21
N SER A 35 -7.39 -0.98 -5.45
CA SER A 35 -6.57 -1.44 -4.33
C SER A 35 -5.90 -2.75 -4.70
N ILE A 36 -4.58 -2.74 -4.86
CA ILE A 36 -3.84 -3.91 -5.33
C ILE A 36 -2.99 -4.50 -4.23
N GLY A 37 -3.28 -5.75 -3.88
CA GLY A 37 -2.55 -6.51 -2.88
C GLY A 37 -1.18 -6.97 -3.37
N ILE A 38 -0.16 -6.12 -3.22
CA ILE A 38 1.24 -6.41 -3.56
C ILE A 38 1.97 -7.14 -2.44
N GLN A 39 1.73 -6.75 -1.19
CA GLN A 39 2.29 -7.29 0.05
C GLN A 39 3.78 -6.98 0.25
N SER A 40 4.62 -7.28 -0.75
CA SER A 40 6.03 -6.91 -0.81
C SER A 40 6.48 -6.94 -2.27
N PHE A 41 7.40 -6.05 -2.66
CA PHE A 41 8.06 -6.07 -3.96
C PHE A 41 9.29 -6.99 -3.97
N ASN A 42 9.75 -7.48 -2.82
CA ASN A 42 10.88 -8.40 -2.76
C ASN A 42 10.52 -9.81 -3.26
N SER A 43 11.11 -10.26 -4.38
CA SER A 43 10.84 -11.57 -5.00
C SER A 43 11.01 -12.77 -4.06
N LYS A 44 11.98 -12.74 -3.13
CA LYS A 44 12.21 -13.85 -2.18
C LYS A 44 11.07 -13.93 -1.16
N ILE A 45 10.61 -12.79 -0.65
CA ILE A 45 9.48 -12.70 0.27
C ILE A 45 8.19 -13.11 -0.44
N ARG A 46 7.95 -12.60 -1.65
CA ARG A 46 6.80 -12.96 -2.50
C ARG A 46 6.67 -14.47 -2.70
N LYS A 47 7.78 -15.14 -3.04
CA LYS A 47 7.81 -16.60 -3.20
C LYS A 47 7.44 -17.34 -1.91
N LYS A 48 7.90 -16.87 -0.75
CA LYS A 48 7.52 -17.44 0.56
C LYS A 48 6.04 -17.25 0.89
N MET A 49 5.43 -16.18 0.39
CA MET A 49 3.99 -15.92 0.50
C MET A 49 3.15 -16.62 -0.57
N ALA A 50 3.71 -17.60 -1.29
CA ALA A 50 3.05 -18.30 -2.40
C ALA A 50 2.51 -17.35 -3.49
N ARG A 51 3.14 -16.19 -3.69
CA ARG A 51 2.88 -15.34 -4.87
C ARG A 51 3.59 -15.94 -6.08
N THR A 52 2.89 -16.02 -7.19
CA THR A 52 3.40 -16.59 -8.45
C THR A 52 4.20 -15.58 -9.27
N SER A 53 3.91 -14.28 -9.16
CA SER A 53 4.67 -13.22 -9.80
C SER A 53 5.82 -12.73 -8.93
N ASP A 54 6.93 -12.38 -9.57
CA ASP A 54 8.10 -11.80 -8.92
C ASP A 54 7.95 -10.28 -8.69
N GLY A 55 8.96 -9.68 -8.05
CA GLY A 55 9.02 -8.25 -7.75
C GLY A 55 8.95 -7.37 -9.00
N PRO A 56 9.84 -7.56 -9.99
CA PRO A 56 9.79 -6.81 -11.24
C PRO A 56 8.45 -6.85 -11.95
N THR A 57 7.80 -8.02 -12.01
CA THR A 57 6.45 -8.14 -12.58
C THR A 57 5.41 -7.33 -11.79
N ALA A 58 5.51 -7.33 -10.46
CA ALA A 58 4.62 -6.54 -9.61
C ALA A 58 4.83 -5.02 -9.79
N ILE A 59 6.08 -4.57 -9.92
CA ILE A 59 6.42 -3.16 -10.19
C ILE A 59 5.87 -2.75 -11.55
N ALA A 60 6.17 -3.51 -12.61
CA ALA A 60 5.71 -3.22 -13.96
C ALA A 60 4.18 -3.19 -14.05
N PHE A 61 3.50 -4.09 -13.33
CA PHE A 61 2.05 -4.07 -13.21
C PHE A 61 1.53 -2.75 -12.61
N MET A 62 2.05 -2.35 -11.44
CA MET A 62 1.62 -1.12 -10.77
C MET A 62 1.93 0.12 -11.61
N GLU A 63 3.12 0.20 -12.22
CA GLU A 63 3.45 1.30 -13.15
C GLU A 63 2.48 1.36 -14.33
N SER A 64 2.10 0.21 -14.90
CA SER A 64 1.16 0.18 -16.02
C SER A 64 -0.23 0.68 -15.61
N LEU A 65 -0.63 0.41 -14.37
CA LEU A 65 -1.91 0.85 -13.83
C LEU A 65 -1.90 2.36 -13.57
N VAL A 66 -0.84 2.88 -12.93
CA VAL A 66 -0.65 4.33 -12.70
C VAL A 66 -0.57 5.10 -14.01
N LYS A 67 0.16 4.59 -15.02
CA LYS A 67 0.30 5.23 -16.34
C LYS A 67 -1.02 5.45 -17.08
N ARG A 68 -2.11 4.79 -16.67
CA ARG A 68 -3.44 5.01 -17.27
C ARG A 68 -4.05 6.34 -16.84
N ASP A 69 -3.75 6.82 -15.64
CA ASP A 69 -4.23 8.11 -15.12
C ASP A 69 -5.76 8.29 -15.23
N ARG A 70 -6.51 7.21 -14.95
CA ARG A 70 -7.99 7.17 -15.06
C ARG A 70 -8.70 6.87 -13.74
N ALA A 71 -7.95 6.50 -12.69
CA ALA A 71 -8.47 6.09 -11.39
C ALA A 71 -7.38 6.25 -10.33
N ALA A 72 -7.79 6.41 -9.07
CA ALA A 72 -6.85 6.39 -7.95
C ALA A 72 -6.25 4.99 -7.77
N VAL A 73 -4.93 4.88 -7.60
CA VAL A 73 -4.22 3.62 -7.46
C VAL A 73 -3.59 3.52 -6.08
N VAL A 74 -4.01 2.51 -5.32
CA VAL A 74 -3.52 2.20 -3.99
C VAL A 74 -2.86 0.82 -3.96
N CYS A 75 -1.75 0.73 -3.23
CA CYS A 75 -1.00 -0.50 -3.03
C CYS A 75 -1.12 -0.99 -1.59
N ASP A 76 -1.46 -2.26 -1.39
CA ASP A 76 -1.47 -2.86 -0.06
C ASP A 76 -0.13 -3.54 0.21
N LEU A 77 0.58 -3.12 1.26
CA LEU A 77 1.83 -3.70 1.72
C LEU A 77 1.69 -4.32 3.12
N LEU A 78 2.37 -5.44 3.34
CA LEU A 78 2.43 -6.13 4.62
C LEU A 78 3.83 -5.97 5.23
N PHE A 79 3.88 -5.64 6.52
CA PHE A 79 5.11 -5.69 7.31
C PHE A 79 5.07 -6.81 8.36
N GLY A 80 6.26 -7.28 8.74
CA GLY A 80 6.42 -8.43 9.65
C GLY A 80 6.42 -9.78 8.95
N LEU A 81 6.58 -9.81 7.62
CA LEU A 81 6.55 -11.04 6.83
C LEU A 81 7.76 -11.96 7.12
N PRO A 82 7.62 -13.29 6.97
CA PRO A 82 8.74 -14.22 7.16
C PRO A 82 9.95 -13.94 6.27
N GLY A 83 11.07 -13.55 6.88
CA GLY A 83 12.30 -13.18 6.18
C GLY A 83 12.30 -11.77 5.60
N GLN A 84 11.39 -10.91 6.05
CA GLN A 84 11.48 -9.46 5.89
C GLN A 84 12.31 -8.88 7.04
N ASP A 85 13.09 -7.85 6.72
CA ASP A 85 13.88 -7.05 7.64
C ASP A 85 13.63 -5.56 7.39
N ALA A 86 14.27 -4.69 8.17
CA ALA A 86 14.09 -3.24 8.04
C ALA A 86 14.56 -2.70 6.67
N GLN A 87 15.56 -3.34 6.05
CA GLN A 87 16.08 -2.92 4.76
C GLN A 87 15.08 -3.24 3.65
N THR A 88 14.65 -4.50 3.56
CA THR A 88 13.65 -4.96 2.58
C THR A 88 12.31 -4.24 2.73
N TRP A 89 11.92 -3.90 3.96
CA TRP A 89 10.76 -3.04 4.20
C TRP A 89 10.95 -1.61 3.67
N GLY A 90 12.12 -1.01 3.93
CA GLY A 90 12.46 0.31 3.39
C GLY A 90 12.50 0.35 1.86
N GLU A 91 13.02 -0.71 1.24
CA GLU A 91 13.02 -0.89 -0.22
C GLU A 91 11.58 -0.96 -0.78
N ASP A 92 10.68 -1.73 -0.14
CA ASP A 92 9.27 -1.82 -0.55
C ASP A 92 8.58 -0.44 -0.51
N LEU A 93 8.82 0.36 0.54
CA LEU A 93 8.27 1.71 0.66
C LEU A 93 8.87 2.68 -0.36
N ALA A 94 10.17 2.59 -0.64
CA ALA A 94 10.82 3.42 -1.64
C ALA A 94 10.27 3.13 -3.04
N ILE A 95 10.11 1.86 -3.39
CA ILE A 95 9.50 1.43 -4.66
C ILE A 95 8.07 1.98 -4.78
N ALA A 96 7.24 1.82 -3.73
CA ALA A 96 5.87 2.32 -3.74
C ALA A 96 5.80 3.85 -3.97
N ARG A 97 6.69 4.61 -3.31
CA ARG A 97 6.82 6.06 -3.50
C ARG A 97 7.23 6.40 -4.94
N ASP A 98 8.20 5.68 -5.50
CA ASP A 98 8.80 6.00 -6.80
C ASP A 98 7.90 5.63 -7.99
N ILE A 99 6.97 4.69 -7.82
CA ILE A 99 5.95 4.34 -8.83
C ILE A 99 4.93 5.48 -9.06
N GLY A 100 4.74 6.37 -8.07
CA GLY A 100 3.76 7.47 -8.17
C GLY A 100 2.33 7.03 -7.86
N LEU A 101 2.15 6.17 -6.85
CA LEU A 101 0.84 5.76 -6.36
C LEU A 101 0.09 6.91 -5.67
N ASP A 102 -1.24 6.94 -5.78
CA ASP A 102 -2.09 7.88 -5.04
C ASP A 102 -2.14 7.56 -3.54
N GLY A 103 -1.91 6.29 -3.19
CA GLY A 103 -1.82 5.87 -1.80
C GLY A 103 -1.17 4.50 -1.57
N VAL A 104 -0.85 4.24 -0.31
CA VAL A 104 -0.33 2.96 0.15
C VAL A 104 -1.02 2.61 1.46
N ASP A 105 -1.55 1.39 1.55
CA ASP A 105 -2.14 0.81 2.76
C ASP A 105 -1.12 -0.13 3.41
N LEU A 106 -0.79 0.11 4.69
CA LEU A 106 0.22 -0.67 5.42
C LEU A 106 -0.42 -1.54 6.50
N TYR A 107 -0.21 -2.86 6.41
CA TYR A 107 -0.79 -3.83 7.32
C TYR A 107 0.28 -4.59 8.10
N ALA A 108 0.06 -4.78 9.41
CA ALA A 108 0.86 -5.69 10.21
C ALA A 108 0.43 -7.14 9.93
N LEU A 109 1.39 -8.04 9.66
CA LEU A 109 1.08 -9.46 9.60
C LEU A 109 0.64 -9.96 10.98
N ASN A 110 -0.64 -10.28 11.12
CA ASN A 110 -1.16 -10.94 12.31
C ASN A 110 -1.02 -12.47 12.20
N VAL A 111 -0.30 -13.07 13.14
CA VAL A 111 -0.10 -14.53 13.18
C VAL A 111 -1.17 -15.17 14.05
N LEU A 112 -2.17 -15.76 13.39
CA LEU A 112 -3.23 -16.48 14.09
C LEU A 112 -2.76 -17.88 14.54
N PRO A 113 -3.08 -18.29 15.79
CA PRO A 113 -2.79 -19.63 16.27
C PRO A 113 -3.50 -20.67 15.40
N ASN A 114 -2.94 -21.88 15.33
CA ASN A 114 -3.44 -23.02 14.54
C ASN A 114 -3.41 -22.88 13.00
N THR A 115 -2.96 -21.75 12.45
CA THR A 115 -2.68 -21.63 11.01
C THR A 115 -1.34 -22.28 10.64
N PRO A 116 -1.09 -22.64 9.36
CA PRO A 116 0.22 -23.14 8.93
C PRO A 116 1.38 -22.20 9.32
N LEU A 117 1.15 -20.90 9.22
CA LEU A 117 2.14 -19.88 9.63
C LEU A 117 2.28 -19.81 11.15
N GLY A 118 1.18 -19.84 11.90
CA GLY A 118 1.20 -19.90 13.37
C GLY A 118 1.99 -21.10 13.88
N LYS A 119 1.74 -22.29 13.33
CA LYS A 119 2.49 -23.51 13.63
C LYS A 119 3.97 -23.40 13.22
N ALA A 120 4.28 -22.75 12.10
CA ALA A 120 5.67 -22.56 11.67
C ALA A 120 6.45 -21.63 12.60
N VAL A 121 5.82 -20.55 13.07
CA VAL A 121 6.38 -19.62 14.06
C VAL A 121 6.55 -20.31 15.42
N GLU A 122 5.52 -21.03 15.90
CA GLU A 122 5.55 -21.78 17.16
C GLU A 122 6.66 -22.84 17.17
N ASN A 123 6.87 -23.53 16.05
CA ASN A 123 7.91 -24.54 15.91
C ASN A 123 9.30 -23.95 15.55
N GLY A 124 9.48 -22.62 15.60
CA GLY A 124 10.75 -21.96 15.32
C GLY A 124 11.25 -22.06 13.87
N ARG A 125 10.41 -22.51 12.93
CA ARG A 125 10.77 -22.70 11.51
C ARG A 125 10.80 -21.38 10.73
N THR A 126 10.13 -20.34 11.24
CA THR A 126 10.08 -19.01 10.62
C THR A 126 10.11 -17.91 11.68
N SER A 127 11.11 -17.04 11.60
CA SER A 127 11.14 -15.73 12.28
C SER A 127 10.25 -14.76 11.50
N GLY A 128 8.95 -14.80 11.78
CA GLY A 128 7.94 -14.04 11.04
C GLY A 128 7.00 -13.30 11.96
N VAL A 129 7.54 -12.61 12.96
CA VAL A 129 6.88 -11.49 13.62
C VAL A 129 8.01 -10.54 13.99
N LEU A 130 8.01 -9.33 13.44
CA LEU A 130 8.73 -8.21 14.06
C LEU A 130 8.10 -8.06 15.45
N GLY A 131 8.69 -8.75 16.43
CA GLY A 131 8.02 -9.13 17.66
C GLY A 131 7.61 -7.91 18.46
N ARG A 132 6.31 -7.79 18.81
CA ARG A 132 5.67 -6.99 19.88
C ARG A 132 6.10 -5.53 20.13
N THR A 133 7.11 -5.02 19.45
CA THR A 133 7.73 -3.71 19.63
C THR A 133 8.42 -3.35 18.32
N LEU A 134 7.67 -2.81 17.36
CA LEU A 134 8.28 -1.98 16.34
C LEU A 134 8.57 -0.61 16.96
N SER A 135 9.73 -0.51 17.60
CA SER A 135 10.47 0.75 17.72
C SER A 135 11.42 0.94 16.54
N ALA A 136 11.14 0.33 15.37
CA ALA A 136 11.92 0.58 14.18
C ALA A 136 11.78 2.07 13.84
N PRO A 137 12.87 2.85 13.79
CA PRO A 137 12.81 4.19 13.26
C PRO A 137 12.42 4.07 11.79
N CYS A 138 11.15 4.34 11.49
CA CYS A 138 10.73 4.61 10.13
C CYS A 138 11.69 5.67 9.56
N PRO A 139 12.47 5.39 8.50
CA PRO A 139 13.40 6.36 7.92
C PRO A 139 12.68 7.60 7.38
N LEU A 140 11.36 7.56 7.27
CA LEU A 140 10.51 8.71 6.95
C LEU A 140 10.33 9.70 8.12
N ARG A 141 11.02 9.50 9.26
CA ARG A 141 11.06 10.41 10.41
C ARG A 141 11.58 11.82 10.13
N GLN A 142 11.91 12.16 8.89
CA GLN A 142 12.28 13.52 8.53
C GLN A 142 11.32 14.26 7.62
N ASN A 143 10.25 13.68 7.05
CA ASN A 143 9.25 14.49 6.30
C ASN A 143 7.93 13.78 5.92
N VAL A 144 7.53 12.65 6.53
CA VAL A 144 6.20 12.06 6.27
C VAL A 144 5.44 11.91 7.57
N ALA A 145 4.37 12.68 7.70
CA ALA A 145 3.43 12.53 8.79
C ALA A 145 2.45 11.39 8.47
N ILE A 146 2.39 10.43 9.38
CA ILE A 146 1.48 9.28 9.36
C ILE A 146 0.23 9.70 10.14
N PHE A 147 -0.94 9.64 9.52
CA PHE A 147 -2.22 9.92 10.19
C PHE A 147 -3.31 8.94 9.76
N THR A 148 -4.15 8.53 10.72
CA THR A 148 -5.44 7.91 10.42
C THR A 148 -6.62 8.53 11.18
N CYS A 149 -7.70 8.58 10.40
CA CYS A 149 -9.13 8.59 10.69
C CYS A 149 -9.80 9.78 11.42
N LYS A 150 -10.94 10.17 10.83
CA LYS A 150 -11.94 11.17 11.23
C LYS A 150 -11.57 12.64 11.04
N GLY A 151 -11.56 13.04 9.76
CA GLY A 151 -12.19 14.29 9.34
C GLY A 151 -11.56 15.59 9.83
N VAL A 152 -10.30 15.86 9.49
CA VAL A 152 -9.77 17.22 9.33
C VAL A 152 -8.68 17.18 8.25
N ILE A 153 -8.79 18.05 7.24
CA ILE A 153 -7.77 18.27 6.20
C ILE A 153 -6.59 19.02 6.83
N LEU A 154 -5.35 18.59 6.60
CA LEU A 154 -4.20 19.46 6.80
C LEU A 154 -3.15 19.27 5.68
N TRP A 155 -2.85 20.38 5.01
CA TRP A 155 -1.78 20.54 4.03
C TRP A 155 -0.39 20.35 4.66
N THR A 156 0.61 20.00 3.85
CA THR A 156 2.02 20.18 4.22
C THR A 156 2.71 21.16 3.27
N MET A 157 3.42 22.13 3.85
CA MET A 157 4.36 23.03 3.18
C MET A 157 5.73 22.94 3.88
N PRO A 158 6.83 23.26 3.19
CA PRO A 158 8.16 23.23 3.80
C PRO A 158 8.34 24.34 4.85
N VAL A 159 9.16 24.06 5.86
CA VAL A 159 9.41 24.96 7.01
C VAL A 159 10.03 26.29 6.54
N GLY A 160 9.35 27.42 6.78
CA GLY A 160 9.92 28.76 6.54
C GLY A 160 8.97 29.97 6.58
N ALA A 161 7.65 29.82 6.46
CA ALA A 161 6.74 30.97 6.45
C ALA A 161 5.82 31.00 7.68
N ALA A 162 5.89 32.10 8.43
CA ALA A 162 5.01 32.39 9.55
C ALA A 162 3.58 32.70 9.04
N SER A 163 2.61 31.94 9.57
CA SER A 163 1.14 32.10 9.46
C SER A 163 0.51 32.01 8.06
N VAL A 164 -0.45 31.08 7.89
CA VAL A 164 -1.50 31.17 6.85
C VAL A 164 -2.81 30.54 7.35
N THR A 165 -3.90 31.26 7.12
CA THR A 165 -5.32 30.96 7.44
C THR A 165 -5.94 30.05 6.37
N ALA A 166 -6.90 29.20 6.77
CA ALA A 166 -7.52 28.20 5.89
C ALA A 166 -8.56 28.79 4.92
N THR A 167 -8.35 28.61 3.61
CA THR A 167 -9.41 28.64 2.58
C THR A 167 -9.02 27.78 1.38
N GLY A 168 -9.89 26.84 0.98
CA GLY A 168 -9.91 26.25 -0.37
C GLY A 168 -9.53 24.77 -0.49
N ALA A 169 -10.39 23.99 -1.18
CA ALA A 169 -10.16 22.61 -1.59
C ALA A 169 -9.04 22.50 -2.65
N VAL A 170 -8.27 21.41 -2.61
CA VAL A 170 -7.15 21.18 -3.54
C VAL A 170 -7.29 19.79 -4.18
N PRO A 171 -7.24 19.69 -5.52
CA PRO A 171 -7.23 18.42 -6.23
C PRO A 171 -5.81 17.82 -6.23
N HIS A 172 -5.71 16.50 -6.07
CA HIS A 172 -4.48 15.70 -5.99
C HIS A 172 -3.63 15.89 -4.72
N ALA A 173 -3.90 15.07 -3.70
CA ALA A 173 -3.00 14.88 -2.56
C ALA A 173 -2.68 13.38 -2.42
N ASN A 174 -1.39 13.03 -2.51
CA ASN A 174 -0.89 11.67 -2.27
C ASN A 174 -1.08 11.33 -0.79
N ALA A 175 -1.99 10.41 -0.47
CA ALA A 175 -2.35 10.06 0.90
C ALA A 175 -1.86 8.64 1.23
N ILE A 176 -0.95 8.53 2.20
CA ILE A 176 -0.54 7.24 2.78
C ILE A 176 -1.48 6.95 3.96
N SER A 177 -2.18 5.82 3.92
CA SER A 177 -3.12 5.40 4.97
C SER A 177 -2.53 4.21 5.73
N ILE A 178 -2.47 4.30 7.06
CA ILE A 178 -1.98 3.20 7.93
C ILE A 178 -3.10 2.71 8.82
N THR A 179 -3.80 1.67 8.37
CA THR A 179 -4.85 1.03 9.18
C THR A 179 -4.20 0.06 10.17
N CYS A 180 -4.25 0.39 11.47
CA CYS A 180 -3.83 -0.48 12.58
C CYS A 180 -4.96 -1.37 13.08
#